data_AF-A0A7C9RG04-F1
#
_entry.id   AF-A0A7C9RG04-F1
#
_cell.length_a   1.000
_cell.length_b   1.000
_cell.length_c   1.000
_cell.angle_alpha   90.00
_cell.angle_beta   90.00
_cell.angle_gamma   90.00
#
_symmetry.space_group_name_H-M   'P 1'
#
loop_
_entity.id
_entity.type
_entity.pdbx_description
1 polymer ?
#
loop_
_entity_poly.entity_id
_entity_poly.type
_entity_poly.pdbx_seq_one_letter_code
_entity_poly.pdbx_strand_id
1 'polypeptide(L)'
;MEQERDELALQFDDRDLASQLLDSLDYDAQLRAIHALLGRHRRAAEELSESINELDDFARRTSGLVNQRAVDDWVDHLHDSVFQDAAHSMAAVGMLAPFVEALFKQAFPGIKLLLDQRCLTPSPHSRWSMKTDVRWDCRFTSPRRRDLVLGIVELADATGLSAELPARLPATLSALFGYRNKMFHFGFEWPESERQSFARRILDEGWPADWFGRATTGGEPWVFYLSPAFVDHCLETINAVIVGLGAFVRRTSRARALNNK
;
A
#
# COMPACT_ATOMS: atom_id res chain seq x y z
N MET A 1 17.20 15.25 -31.09
CA MET A 1 16.51 14.08 -30.53
C MET A 1 16.92 13.72 -29.12
N GLU A 2 18.18 13.35 -28.80
CA GLU A 2 18.55 12.95 -27.42
C GLU A 2 18.80 14.14 -26.48
N GLN A 3 19.40 15.23 -26.98
CA GLN A 3 19.47 16.53 -26.27
C GLN A 3 18.08 17.17 -26.05
N GLU A 4 17.15 17.02 -27.01
CA GLU A 4 15.76 17.48 -26.85
C GLU A 4 15.03 16.72 -25.72
N ARG A 5 15.31 15.43 -25.53
CA ARG A 5 14.70 14.64 -24.44
C ARG A 5 15.15 15.10 -23.05
N ASP A 6 16.41 15.49 -22.91
CA ASP A 6 16.94 16.03 -21.65
C ASP A 6 16.43 17.45 -21.36
N GLU A 7 16.21 18.29 -22.39
CA GLU A 7 15.54 19.60 -22.24
C GLU A 7 14.03 19.47 -21.97
N LEU A 8 13.35 18.49 -22.58
CA LEU A 8 11.94 18.18 -22.31
C LEU A 8 11.72 17.70 -20.87
N ALA A 9 12.69 17.00 -20.26
CA ALA A 9 12.62 16.58 -18.86
C ALA A 9 12.58 17.75 -17.85
N LEU A 10 12.83 19.00 -18.29
CA LEU A 10 12.62 20.21 -17.48
C LEU A 10 11.18 20.74 -17.55
N GLN A 11 10.38 20.33 -18.54
CA GLN A 11 9.00 20.79 -18.74
C GLN A 11 7.96 19.85 -18.10
N PHE A 12 8.30 18.57 -17.94
CA PHE A 12 7.43 17.57 -17.30
C PHE A 12 7.52 17.63 -15.78
N ASP A 13 6.41 17.36 -15.09
CA ASP A 13 6.41 17.18 -13.64
C ASP A 13 6.99 15.81 -13.25
N ASP A 14 7.21 15.57 -11.96
CA ASP A 14 7.79 14.30 -11.53
C ASP A 14 6.84 13.12 -11.78
N ARG A 15 5.52 13.34 -11.69
CA ARG A 15 4.55 12.28 -11.97
C ARG A 15 4.62 11.83 -13.42
N ASP A 16 4.77 12.76 -14.36
CA ASP A 16 4.97 12.47 -15.79
C ASP A 16 6.27 11.70 -16.03
N LEU A 17 7.36 12.12 -15.38
CA LEU A 17 8.68 11.47 -15.53
C LEU A 17 8.71 10.03 -15.02
N ALA A 18 7.83 9.67 -14.07
CA ALA A 18 7.72 8.30 -13.58
C ALA A 18 7.36 7.29 -14.68
N SER A 19 6.67 7.72 -15.74
CA SER A 19 6.35 6.90 -16.92
C SER A 19 7.58 6.31 -17.60
N GLN A 20 8.75 6.97 -17.51
CA GLN A 20 10.00 6.44 -18.06
C GLN A 20 10.47 5.16 -17.35
N LEU A 21 10.05 4.95 -16.09
CA LEU A 21 10.37 3.75 -15.31
C LEU A 21 9.22 2.74 -15.29
N LEU A 22 8.00 3.20 -15.60
CA LEU A 22 6.74 2.46 -15.49
C LEU A 22 6.05 2.27 -16.85
N ASP A 23 6.83 2.18 -17.93
CA ASP A 23 6.35 2.22 -19.32
C ASP A 23 5.23 1.20 -19.64
N SER A 24 5.20 0.06 -18.93
CA SER A 24 4.16 -0.96 -19.11
C SER A 24 3.00 -0.91 -18.12
N LEU A 25 2.95 0.11 -17.24
CA LEU A 25 1.91 0.29 -16.23
C LEU A 25 1.18 1.61 -16.45
N ASP A 26 -0.11 1.55 -16.79
CA ASP A 26 -0.98 2.72 -16.69
C ASP A 26 -1.35 2.97 -15.21
N TYR A 27 -0.37 3.45 -14.44
CA TYR A 27 -0.50 3.68 -13.01
C TYR A 27 -1.54 4.74 -12.70
N ASP A 28 -1.76 5.69 -13.61
CA ASP A 28 -2.76 6.74 -13.45
C ASP A 28 -4.18 6.20 -13.58
N ALA A 29 -4.48 5.41 -14.62
CA ALA A 29 -5.80 4.80 -14.76
C ALA A 29 -6.08 3.81 -13.63
N GLN A 30 -5.10 3.01 -13.24
CA GLN A 30 -5.24 2.07 -12.11
C GLN A 30 -5.49 2.81 -10.81
N LEU A 31 -4.70 3.84 -10.48
CA LEU A 31 -4.87 4.58 -9.24
C LEU A 31 -6.22 5.32 -9.21
N ARG A 32 -6.67 5.89 -10.33
CA ARG A 32 -8.03 6.47 -10.44
C ARG A 32 -9.12 5.44 -10.18
N ALA A 33 -9.00 4.24 -10.74
CA ALA A 33 -9.97 3.16 -10.52
C ALA A 33 -10.00 2.71 -9.05
N ILE A 34 -8.83 2.59 -8.42
CA ILE A 34 -8.70 2.24 -7.01
C ILE A 34 -9.36 3.33 -6.14
N HIS A 35 -9.03 4.61 -6.34
CA HIS A 35 -9.67 5.71 -5.62
C HIS A 35 -11.20 5.70 -5.76
N ALA A 36 -11.70 5.50 -6.98
CA ALA A 36 -13.13 5.49 -7.25
C ALA A 36 -13.85 4.35 -6.51
N LEU A 37 -13.27 3.14 -6.47
CA LEU A 37 -13.87 2.01 -5.76
C LEU A 37 -13.79 2.18 -4.24
N LEU A 38 -12.65 2.62 -3.71
CA LEU A 38 -12.50 2.89 -2.28
C LEU A 38 -13.44 4.00 -1.80
N GLY A 39 -13.66 5.04 -2.61
CA GLY A 39 -14.66 6.07 -2.34
C GLY A 39 -16.11 5.54 -2.33
N ARG A 40 -16.42 4.50 -3.11
CA ARG A 40 -17.73 3.81 -3.01
C ARG A 40 -17.85 3.02 -1.71
N HIS A 41 -16.80 2.29 -1.32
CA HIS A 41 -16.80 1.54 -0.06
C HIS A 41 -16.96 2.46 1.16
N ARG A 42 -16.29 3.63 1.15
CA ARG A 42 -16.43 4.63 2.21
C ARG A 42 -17.87 5.12 2.35
N ARG A 43 -18.50 5.53 1.24
CA ARG A 43 -19.91 5.97 1.26
C ARG A 43 -20.85 4.88 1.74
N ALA A 44 -20.67 3.64 1.29
CA ALA A 44 -21.48 2.51 1.74
C ALA A 44 -21.30 2.22 3.25
N ALA A 45 -20.09 2.43 3.80
CA ALA A 45 -19.83 2.30 5.23
C ALA A 45 -20.47 3.44 6.04
N GLU A 46 -20.44 4.67 5.52
CA GLU A 46 -21.13 5.84 6.11
C GLU A 46 -22.65 5.60 6.17
N GLU A 47 -23.27 5.19 5.06
CA GLU A 47 -24.70 4.88 4.97
C GLU A 47 -25.12 3.76 5.96
N LEU A 48 -24.31 2.71 6.08
CA LEU A 48 -24.57 1.64 7.05
C LEU A 48 -24.47 2.16 8.49
N SER A 49 -23.45 2.97 8.79
CA SER A 49 -23.28 3.53 10.13
C SER A 49 -24.45 4.44 10.52
N GLU A 50 -24.99 5.21 9.57
CA GLU A 50 -26.20 6.02 9.77
C GLU A 50 -27.42 5.13 10.09
N SER A 51 -27.64 4.08 9.31
CA SER A 51 -28.73 3.11 9.54
C SER A 51 -28.66 2.45 10.93
N ILE A 52 -27.46 2.03 11.36
CA ILE A 52 -27.25 1.44 12.70
C ILE A 52 -27.59 2.44 13.81
N ASN A 53 -27.22 3.71 13.64
CA ASN A 53 -27.52 4.76 14.62
C ASN A 53 -29.02 5.05 14.68
N GLU A 54 -29.73 5.05 13.54
CA GLU A 54 -31.18 5.20 13.50
C GLU A 54 -31.91 4.06 14.21
N LEU A 55 -31.42 2.82 14.05
CA LEU A 55 -31.95 1.64 14.75
C LEU A 55 -31.70 1.71 16.27
N ASP A 56 -30.51 2.14 16.71
CA ASP A 56 -30.24 2.35 18.15
C ASP A 56 -31.18 3.40 18.75
N ASP A 57 -31.33 4.54 18.06
CA ASP A 57 -32.24 5.61 18.46
C ASP A 57 -33.70 5.14 18.53
N PHE A 58 -34.14 4.35 17.56
CA PHE A 58 -35.49 3.78 17.53
C PHE A 58 -35.69 2.75 18.65
N ALA A 59 -34.71 1.88 18.90
CA ALA A 59 -34.75 0.92 19.99
C ALA A 59 -34.86 1.63 21.34
N ARG A 60 -34.09 2.70 21.58
CA ARG A 60 -34.15 3.50 22.81
C ARG A 60 -35.49 4.19 23.06
N ARG A 61 -36.24 4.51 22.01
CA ARG A 61 -37.52 5.25 22.09
C ARG A 61 -38.75 4.35 22.13
N THR A 62 -38.60 3.05 21.91
CA THR A 62 -39.70 2.08 21.87
C THR A 62 -39.72 1.21 23.12
N SER A 63 -40.82 0.47 23.33
CA SER A 63 -40.97 -0.44 24.49
C SER A 63 -41.77 -1.70 24.11
N GLY A 64 -41.70 -2.74 24.95
CA GLY A 64 -42.42 -3.99 24.75
C GLY A 64 -41.95 -4.77 23.51
N LEU A 65 -42.86 -5.45 22.83
CA LEU A 65 -42.56 -6.29 21.65
C LEU A 65 -41.90 -5.51 20.49
N VAL A 66 -42.19 -4.21 20.36
CA VAL A 66 -41.60 -3.37 19.31
C VAL A 66 -40.13 -3.10 19.62
N ASN A 67 -39.78 -2.84 20.89
CA ASN A 67 -38.40 -2.67 21.30
C ASN A 67 -37.59 -3.96 21.13
N GLN A 68 -38.17 -5.12 21.48
CA GLN A 68 -37.46 -6.40 21.30
C GLN A 68 -37.04 -6.63 19.85
N ARG A 69 -37.96 -6.43 18.89
CA ARG A 69 -37.62 -6.54 17.46
C ARG A 69 -36.59 -5.51 17.02
N ALA A 70 -36.72 -4.26 17.46
CA ALA A 70 -35.76 -3.21 17.14
C ALA A 70 -34.35 -3.52 17.67
N VAL A 71 -34.25 -4.12 18.86
CA VAL A 71 -32.97 -4.57 19.43
C VAL A 71 -32.40 -5.75 18.64
N ASP A 72 -33.23 -6.73 18.28
CA ASP A 72 -32.79 -7.87 17.46
C ASP A 72 -32.24 -7.37 16.10
N ASP A 73 -33.01 -6.51 15.40
CA ASP A 73 -32.60 -5.92 14.13
C ASP A 73 -31.31 -5.11 14.27
N TRP A 74 -31.18 -4.32 15.34
CA TRP A 74 -29.96 -3.54 15.61
C TRP A 74 -28.74 -4.42 15.86
N VAL A 75 -28.88 -5.50 16.63
CA VAL A 75 -27.80 -6.47 16.89
C VAL A 75 -27.35 -7.14 15.59
N ASP A 76 -28.30 -7.56 14.74
CA ASP A 76 -27.98 -8.16 13.44
C ASP A 76 -27.20 -7.17 12.54
N HIS A 77 -27.63 -5.92 12.45
CA HIS A 77 -26.90 -4.89 11.67
C HIS A 77 -25.51 -4.62 12.23
N LEU A 78 -25.35 -4.62 13.57
CA LEU A 78 -24.03 -4.47 14.19
C LEU A 78 -23.11 -5.63 13.82
N HIS A 79 -23.60 -6.87 13.87
CA HIS A 79 -22.84 -8.04 13.46
C HIS A 79 -22.46 -8.01 11.98
N ASP A 80 -23.40 -7.67 11.10
CA ASP A 80 -23.18 -7.58 9.66
C ASP A 80 -22.17 -6.48 9.30
N SER A 81 -22.18 -5.36 10.03
CA SER A 81 -21.25 -4.25 9.80
C SER A 81 -19.78 -4.65 9.94
N VAL A 82 -19.46 -5.53 10.89
CA VAL A 82 -18.09 -6.02 11.10
C VAL A 82 -17.61 -6.82 9.89
N PHE A 83 -18.48 -7.64 9.29
CA PHE A 83 -18.15 -8.40 8.08
C PHE A 83 -18.09 -7.51 6.85
N GLN A 84 -18.91 -6.46 6.77
CA GLN A 84 -18.83 -5.48 5.69
C GLN A 84 -17.52 -4.69 5.74
N ASP A 85 -17.05 -4.28 6.92
CA ASP A 85 -15.74 -3.63 7.09
C ASP A 85 -14.58 -4.56 6.72
N ALA A 86 -14.67 -5.84 7.09
CA ALA A 86 -13.69 -6.85 6.68
C ALA A 86 -13.70 -7.07 5.16
N ALA A 87 -14.88 -7.09 4.53
CA ALA A 87 -15.01 -7.23 3.08
C ALA A 87 -14.46 -6.01 2.33
N HIS A 88 -14.77 -4.79 2.78
CA HIS A 88 -14.19 -3.56 2.27
C HIS A 88 -12.66 -3.56 2.42
N SER A 89 -12.15 -4.03 3.55
CA SER A 89 -10.71 -4.16 3.80
C SER A 89 -10.04 -5.19 2.89
N MET A 90 -10.70 -6.32 2.63
CA MET A 90 -10.22 -7.33 1.69
C MET A 90 -10.15 -6.77 0.27
N ALA A 91 -11.19 -6.03 -0.17
CA ALA A 91 -11.19 -5.36 -1.46
C ALA A 91 -10.06 -4.32 -1.55
N ALA A 92 -9.91 -3.48 -0.52
CA ALA A 92 -8.88 -2.46 -0.46
C ALA A 92 -7.47 -3.05 -0.52
N VAL A 93 -7.16 -4.01 0.36
CA VAL A 93 -5.83 -4.64 0.39
C VAL A 93 -5.56 -5.47 -0.86
N GLY A 94 -6.61 -6.06 -1.44
CA GLY A 94 -6.58 -6.80 -2.70
C GLY A 94 -6.27 -5.93 -3.91
N MET A 95 -6.43 -4.61 -3.82
CA MET A 95 -6.03 -3.66 -4.85
C MET A 95 -4.70 -2.97 -4.53
N LEU A 96 -4.55 -2.46 -3.31
CA LEU A 96 -3.40 -1.66 -2.89
C LEU A 96 -2.10 -2.46 -2.90
N ALA A 97 -2.09 -3.66 -2.30
CA ALA A 97 -0.88 -4.48 -2.20
C ALA A 97 -0.32 -4.91 -3.57
N PRO A 98 -1.11 -5.50 -4.50
CA PRO A 98 -0.59 -5.86 -5.81
C PRO A 98 -0.21 -4.64 -6.66
N PHE A 99 -0.90 -3.51 -6.51
CA PHE A 99 -0.53 -2.27 -7.21
C PHE A 99 0.85 -1.77 -6.79
N VAL A 100 1.10 -1.71 -5.47
CA VAL A 100 2.41 -1.35 -4.92
C VAL A 100 3.50 -2.34 -5.33
N GLU A 101 3.22 -3.65 -5.28
CA GLU A 101 4.17 -4.66 -5.76
C GLU A 101 4.50 -4.45 -7.26
N ALA A 102 3.49 -4.17 -8.09
CA ALA A 102 3.67 -3.93 -9.52
C ALA A 102 4.52 -2.68 -9.79
N LEU A 103 4.30 -1.59 -9.06
CA LEU A 103 5.11 -0.37 -9.16
C LEU A 103 6.60 -0.68 -8.99
N PHE A 104 6.98 -1.35 -7.91
CA PHE A 104 8.39 -1.65 -7.66
C PHE A 104 8.97 -2.68 -8.63
N LYS A 105 8.19 -3.71 -9.00
CA LYS A 105 8.64 -4.73 -9.96
C LYS A 105 8.88 -4.17 -11.36
N GLN A 106 8.23 -3.09 -11.74
CA GLN A 106 8.50 -2.39 -13.00
C GLN A 106 9.59 -1.32 -12.83
N ALA A 107 9.54 -0.56 -11.74
CA ALA A 107 10.48 0.53 -11.49
C ALA A 107 11.93 0.07 -11.50
N PHE A 108 12.28 -1.05 -10.87
CA PHE A 108 13.69 -1.47 -10.79
C PHE A 108 14.30 -1.91 -12.14
N PRO A 109 13.62 -2.74 -12.96
CA PRO A 109 14.02 -2.93 -14.35
C PRO A 109 14.09 -1.63 -15.17
N GLY A 110 13.15 -0.69 -14.96
CA GLY A 110 13.20 0.63 -15.59
C GLY A 110 14.43 1.45 -15.19
N ILE A 111 14.77 1.44 -13.89
CA ILE A 111 15.96 2.11 -13.35
C ILE A 111 17.23 1.52 -13.97
N LYS A 112 17.31 0.18 -14.07
CA LYS A 112 18.41 -0.48 -14.77
C LYS A 112 18.57 0.06 -16.18
N LEU A 113 17.49 0.09 -16.97
CA LEU A 113 17.52 0.57 -18.34
C LEU A 113 17.96 2.03 -18.41
N LEU A 114 17.45 2.89 -17.53
CA LEU A 114 17.82 4.30 -17.46
C LEU A 114 19.31 4.49 -17.15
N LEU A 115 19.85 3.73 -16.19
CA LEU A 115 21.26 3.79 -15.81
C LEU A 115 22.16 3.28 -16.93
N ASP A 116 21.78 2.16 -17.57
CA ASP A 116 22.49 1.58 -18.72
C ASP A 116 22.55 2.59 -19.89
N GLN A 117 21.42 3.23 -20.23
CA GLN A 117 21.33 4.25 -21.29
C GLN A 117 22.18 5.50 -21.00
N ARG A 118 22.46 5.76 -19.72
CA ARG A 118 23.22 6.93 -19.26
C ARG A 118 24.66 6.61 -18.90
N CYS A 119 25.09 5.35 -19.08
CA CYS A 119 26.41 4.88 -18.68
C CYS A 119 26.74 5.19 -17.21
N LEU A 120 25.72 5.17 -16.34
CA LEU A 120 25.86 5.44 -14.91
C LEU A 120 26.00 4.12 -14.15
N THR A 121 27.01 4.04 -13.28
CA THR A 121 27.20 2.88 -12.41
C THR A 121 26.58 3.17 -11.04
N PRO A 122 25.74 2.27 -10.50
CA PRO A 122 25.23 2.41 -9.14
C PRO A 122 26.36 2.43 -8.10
N SER A 123 26.09 2.99 -6.92
CA SER A 123 27.01 2.93 -5.79
C SER A 123 27.34 1.48 -5.41
N PRO A 124 28.56 1.19 -4.89
CA PRO A 124 28.91 -0.15 -4.42
C PRO A 124 27.92 -0.65 -3.36
N HIS A 125 27.37 -1.85 -3.56
CA HIS A 125 26.38 -2.45 -2.66
C HIS A 125 26.45 -3.99 -2.73
N SER A 126 26.15 -4.67 -1.62
CA SER A 126 26.14 -6.16 -1.52
C SER A 126 25.16 -6.83 -2.48
N ARG A 127 24.18 -6.07 -2.97
CA ARG A 127 23.22 -6.47 -4.01
C ARG A 127 23.91 -6.85 -5.32
N TRP A 128 25.01 -6.18 -5.65
CA TRP A 128 25.67 -6.33 -6.96
C TRP A 128 26.50 -7.60 -7.09
N SER A 129 26.78 -8.30 -5.97
CA SER A 129 27.38 -9.63 -5.97
C SER A 129 26.37 -10.75 -6.23
N MET A 130 25.06 -10.46 -6.27
CA MET A 130 24.04 -11.43 -6.64
C MET A 130 24.10 -11.76 -8.14
N LYS A 131 23.53 -12.92 -8.51
CA LYS A 131 23.42 -13.32 -9.92
C LYS A 131 22.60 -12.28 -10.71
N THR A 132 22.97 -12.09 -11.98
CA THR A 132 22.42 -11.05 -12.86
C THR A 132 20.90 -11.11 -13.02
N ASP A 133 20.32 -12.32 -12.98
CA ASP A 133 18.89 -12.59 -13.13
C ASP A 133 18.07 -12.15 -11.91
N VAL A 134 18.68 -12.03 -10.73
CA VAL A 134 17.97 -11.74 -9.47
C VAL A 134 18.34 -10.40 -8.84
N ARG A 135 19.48 -9.80 -9.21
CA ARG A 135 19.96 -8.56 -8.56
C ARG A 135 19.02 -7.35 -8.73
N TRP A 136 18.21 -7.34 -9.79
CA TRP A 136 17.19 -6.31 -10.07
C TRP A 136 15.77 -6.71 -9.66
N ASP A 137 15.60 -7.89 -9.06
CA ASP A 137 14.29 -8.40 -8.64
C ASP A 137 14.03 -8.11 -7.16
N CYS A 138 13.16 -7.15 -6.87
CA CYS A 138 12.84 -6.72 -5.50
C CYS A 138 12.14 -7.78 -4.65
N ARG A 139 11.76 -8.95 -5.20
CA ARG A 139 11.24 -10.07 -4.41
C ARG A 139 12.31 -10.75 -3.57
N PHE A 140 13.58 -10.50 -3.87
CA PHE A 140 14.72 -11.08 -3.18
C PHE A 140 15.51 -10.01 -2.44
N THR A 141 16.25 -10.43 -1.42
CA THR A 141 17.30 -9.70 -0.69
C THR A 141 18.65 -10.39 -0.86
N SER A 142 19.79 -9.73 -0.67
CA SER A 142 21.13 -10.36 -0.67
C SER A 142 21.40 -11.15 0.63
N PRO A 143 21.99 -12.38 0.59
CA PRO A 143 22.52 -13.14 -0.55
C PRO A 143 21.50 -14.16 -1.14
N ARG A 144 20.29 -13.70 -1.47
CA ARG A 144 19.12 -14.43 -2.02
C ARG A 144 18.16 -15.02 -0.98
N ARG A 145 17.50 -14.15 -0.20
CA ARG A 145 16.33 -14.50 0.62
C ARG A 145 15.06 -13.86 0.05
N ARG A 146 13.96 -14.60 -0.01
CA ARG A 146 12.67 -14.08 -0.51
C ARG A 146 12.01 -13.23 0.56
N ASP A 147 12.00 -11.92 0.33
CA ASP A 147 11.41 -10.93 1.23
C ASP A 147 11.16 -9.67 0.40
N LEU A 148 9.90 -9.42 0.04
CA LEU A 148 9.54 -8.34 -0.86
C LEU A 148 9.82 -6.97 -0.24
N VAL A 149 9.51 -6.78 1.05
CA VAL A 149 9.66 -5.49 1.72
C VAL A 149 11.13 -5.14 1.83
N LEU A 150 11.94 -6.05 2.38
CA LEU A 150 13.38 -5.81 2.49
C LEU A 150 14.05 -5.75 1.12
N GLY A 151 13.57 -6.52 0.13
CA GLY A 151 14.12 -6.49 -1.22
C GLY A 151 13.84 -5.17 -1.94
N ILE A 152 12.70 -4.54 -1.71
CA ILE A 152 12.41 -3.17 -2.17
C ILE A 152 13.36 -2.17 -1.50
N VAL A 153 13.49 -2.22 -0.18
CA VAL A 153 14.34 -1.29 0.58
C VAL A 153 15.80 -1.41 0.19
N GLU A 154 16.33 -2.64 0.13
CA GLU A 154 17.72 -2.89 -0.25
C GLU A 154 18.02 -2.41 -1.67
N LEU A 155 17.11 -2.66 -2.62
CA LEU A 155 17.33 -2.26 -4.00
C LEU A 155 17.13 -0.75 -4.21
N ALA A 156 16.24 -0.12 -3.44
CA ALA A 156 16.12 1.34 -3.41
C ALA A 156 17.41 1.99 -2.88
N ASP A 157 18.03 1.40 -1.84
CA ASP A 157 19.30 1.89 -1.30
C ASP A 157 20.44 1.70 -2.31
N ALA A 158 20.58 0.49 -2.86
CA ALA A 158 21.61 0.16 -3.84
C ALA A 158 21.58 1.05 -5.09
N THR A 159 20.38 1.48 -5.52
CA THR A 159 20.19 2.35 -6.68
C THR A 159 20.23 3.84 -6.34
N GLY A 160 20.22 4.20 -5.06
CA GLY A 160 20.08 5.59 -4.60
C GLY A 160 18.68 6.16 -4.79
N LEU A 161 17.67 5.32 -5.03
CA LEU A 161 16.26 5.72 -5.05
C LEU A 161 15.74 6.09 -3.66
N SER A 162 16.30 5.50 -2.59
CA SER A 162 15.85 5.73 -1.20
C SER A 162 15.75 7.21 -0.80
N ALA A 163 16.59 8.07 -1.38
CA ALA A 163 16.56 9.51 -1.12
C ALA A 163 15.26 10.22 -1.56
N GLU A 164 14.53 9.62 -2.51
CA GLU A 164 13.30 10.18 -3.08
C GLU A 164 12.03 9.48 -2.55
N LEU A 165 12.19 8.45 -1.70
CA LEU A 165 11.08 7.64 -1.21
C LEU A 165 10.61 8.11 0.18
N PRO A 166 9.33 7.88 0.54
CA PRO A 166 8.82 8.22 1.87
C PRO A 166 9.60 7.49 2.97
N ALA A 167 10.01 8.22 4.01
CA ALA A 167 10.80 7.64 5.12
C ALA A 167 10.08 6.46 5.83
N ARG A 168 8.75 6.50 5.89
CA ARG A 168 7.91 5.43 6.49
C ARG A 168 7.57 4.30 5.53
N LEU A 169 8.06 4.31 4.30
CA LEU A 169 7.76 3.30 3.29
C LEU A 169 7.95 1.86 3.81
N PRO A 170 9.06 1.48 4.50
CA PRO A 170 9.23 0.11 4.99
C PRO A 170 8.09 -0.34 5.92
N ALA A 171 7.67 0.54 6.84
CA ALA A 171 6.57 0.27 7.76
C ALA A 171 5.22 0.15 7.02
N THR A 172 4.95 1.06 6.07
CA THR A 172 3.73 0.99 5.23
C THR A 172 3.67 -0.34 4.48
N LEU A 173 4.75 -0.75 3.83
CA LEU A 173 4.81 -1.99 3.06
C LEU A 173 4.65 -3.22 3.96
N SER A 174 5.32 -3.25 5.12
CA SER A 174 5.23 -4.37 6.05
C SER A 174 3.81 -4.55 6.59
N ALA A 175 3.15 -3.45 6.97
CA ALA A 175 1.77 -3.47 7.42
C ALA A 175 0.81 -3.91 6.30
N LEU A 176 0.94 -3.32 5.11
CA LEU A 176 0.06 -3.60 3.97
C LEU A 176 0.16 -5.06 3.53
N PHE A 177 1.37 -5.55 3.26
CA PHE A 177 1.57 -6.95 2.85
C PHE A 177 1.31 -7.93 3.98
N GLY A 178 1.61 -7.53 5.22
CA GLY A 178 1.32 -8.32 6.41
C GLY A 178 -0.17 -8.59 6.58
N TYR A 179 -0.98 -7.54 6.51
CA TYR A 179 -2.44 -7.64 6.58
C TYR A 179 -3.01 -8.38 5.37
N ARG A 180 -2.53 -8.08 4.15
CA ARG A 180 -2.94 -8.79 2.91
C ARG A 180 -2.80 -10.29 3.07
N ASN A 181 -1.66 -10.75 3.59
CA ASN A 181 -1.39 -12.16 3.73
C ASN A 181 -2.39 -12.82 4.70
N LYS A 182 -2.69 -12.19 5.84
CA LYS A 182 -3.71 -12.72 6.76
C LYS A 182 -5.08 -12.81 6.11
N MET A 183 -5.55 -11.73 5.46
CA MET A 183 -6.86 -11.70 4.79
C MET A 183 -6.99 -12.77 3.70
N PHE A 184 -5.98 -12.91 2.84
CA PHE A 184 -6.04 -13.87 1.73
C PHE A 184 -5.77 -15.33 2.15
N HIS A 185 -5.23 -15.56 3.35
CA HIS A 185 -5.03 -16.92 3.88
C HIS A 185 -6.17 -17.39 4.79
N PHE A 186 -6.81 -16.49 5.53
CA PHE A 186 -7.78 -16.84 6.57
C PHE A 186 -9.17 -16.22 6.38
N GLY A 187 -9.39 -15.42 5.34
CA GLY A 187 -10.67 -14.75 5.13
C GLY A 187 -10.93 -13.67 6.20
N PHE A 188 -12.17 -13.59 6.67
CA PHE A 188 -12.60 -12.60 7.67
C PHE A 188 -12.42 -13.09 9.11
N GLU A 189 -12.51 -14.40 9.32
CA GLU A 189 -12.48 -15.02 10.64
C GLU A 189 -11.18 -15.78 10.86
N TRP A 190 -10.18 -15.08 11.39
CA TRP A 190 -8.86 -15.67 11.57
C TRP A 190 -8.85 -16.60 12.80
N PRO A 191 -8.07 -17.70 12.76
CA PRO A 191 -7.80 -18.49 13.96
C PRO A 191 -7.30 -17.61 15.10
N GLU A 192 -7.64 -17.95 16.35
CA GLU A 192 -7.28 -17.14 17.52
C GLU A 192 -5.78 -16.85 17.63
N SER A 193 -4.95 -17.87 17.37
CA SER A 193 -3.49 -17.73 17.33
C SER A 193 -3.03 -16.68 16.33
N GLU A 194 -3.71 -16.57 15.18
CA GLU A 194 -3.39 -15.62 14.13
C GLU A 194 -3.83 -14.20 14.51
N ARG A 195 -4.97 -14.06 15.19
CA ARG A 195 -5.46 -12.78 15.73
C ARG A 195 -4.50 -12.22 16.77
N GLN A 196 -4.08 -13.06 17.73
CA GLN A 196 -3.12 -12.67 18.76
C GLN A 196 -1.75 -12.35 18.17
N SER A 197 -1.27 -13.17 17.22
CA SER A 197 0.00 -12.95 16.53
C SER A 197 -0.01 -11.63 15.75
N PHE A 198 -1.10 -11.31 15.05
CA PHE A 198 -1.22 -10.04 14.34
C PHE A 198 -1.30 -8.84 15.30
N ALA A 199 -2.04 -8.97 16.41
CA ALA A 199 -2.10 -7.93 17.44
C ALA A 199 -0.72 -7.61 18.03
N ARG A 200 0.09 -8.65 18.32
CA ARG A 200 1.49 -8.48 18.78
C ARG A 200 2.35 -7.84 17.71
N ARG A 201 2.20 -8.29 16.45
CA ARG A 201 2.96 -7.76 15.31
C ARG A 201 2.76 -6.25 15.10
N ILE A 202 1.54 -5.74 15.27
CA ILE A 202 1.25 -4.29 15.23
C ILE A 202 2.16 -3.54 16.21
N LEU A 203 2.31 -4.06 17.43
CA LEU A 203 3.15 -3.46 18.48
C LEU A 203 4.64 -3.65 18.20
N ASP A 204 5.06 -4.88 17.90
CA ASP A 204 6.46 -5.26 17.72
C ASP A 204 7.11 -4.55 16.53
N GLU A 205 6.36 -4.33 15.45
CA GLU A 205 6.83 -3.61 14.27
C GLU A 205 6.58 -2.09 14.35
N GLY A 206 5.98 -1.60 15.44
CA GLY A 206 5.72 -0.18 15.66
C GLY A 206 4.77 0.44 14.63
N TRP A 207 3.82 -0.34 14.12
CA TRP A 207 2.79 0.19 13.22
C TRP A 207 1.85 1.11 14.00
N PRO A 208 1.44 2.27 13.44
CA PRO A 208 0.46 3.14 14.08
C PRO A 208 -0.81 2.38 14.46
N ALA A 209 -1.26 2.56 15.70
CA ALA A 209 -2.40 1.81 16.25
C ALA A 209 -3.71 2.12 15.53
N ASP A 210 -3.82 3.31 14.95
CA ASP A 210 -4.95 3.77 14.15
C ASP A 210 -4.94 3.21 12.72
N TRP A 211 -3.97 2.37 12.34
CA TRP A 211 -3.97 1.77 11.00
C TRP A 211 -4.94 0.59 10.85
N PHE A 212 -5.24 -0.07 11.95
CA PHE A 212 -6.11 -1.24 11.98
C PHE A 212 -7.22 -1.05 12.99
N GLY A 213 -8.46 -1.16 12.54
CA GLY A 213 -9.59 -1.33 13.43
C GLY A 213 -9.74 -2.79 13.86
N ARG A 214 -10.41 -2.99 14.99
CA ARG A 214 -10.71 -4.33 15.49
C ARG A 214 -12.09 -4.39 16.13
N ALA A 215 -12.85 -5.42 15.79
CA ALA A 215 -13.99 -5.85 16.60
C ALA A 215 -13.50 -6.78 17.71
N THR A 216 -14.14 -6.77 18.88
CA THR A 216 -13.74 -7.61 20.02
C THR A 216 -14.89 -8.43 20.57
N THR A 217 -14.62 -9.67 20.97
CA THR A 217 -15.56 -10.53 21.68
C THR A 217 -14.91 -10.96 22.99
N GLY A 218 -15.51 -10.60 24.13
CA GLY A 218 -14.92 -10.89 25.45
C GLY A 218 -13.60 -10.14 25.73
N GLY A 219 -13.38 -8.99 25.09
CA GLY A 219 -12.15 -8.20 25.20
C GLY A 219 -11.02 -8.63 24.25
N GLU A 220 -11.15 -9.78 23.59
CA GLU A 220 -10.17 -10.29 22.64
C GLU A 220 -10.52 -9.88 21.19
N PRO A 221 -9.53 -9.55 20.34
CA PRO A 221 -9.78 -9.22 18.93
C PRO A 221 -10.48 -10.38 18.22
N TRP A 222 -11.59 -10.12 17.55
CA TRP A 222 -12.36 -11.07 16.76
C TRP A 222 -12.12 -10.88 15.26
N VAL A 223 -12.22 -9.65 14.76
CA VAL A 223 -12.01 -9.30 13.34
C VAL A 223 -11.09 -8.09 13.26
N PHE A 224 -10.15 -8.10 12.30
CA PHE A 224 -9.31 -6.95 11.97
C PHE A 224 -9.69 -6.38 10.61
N TYR A 225 -9.77 -5.05 10.53
CA TYR A 225 -10.06 -4.32 9.29
C TYR A 225 -9.11 -3.13 9.14
N LEU A 226 -8.90 -2.70 7.90
CA LEU A 226 -8.13 -1.49 7.61
C LEU A 226 -8.94 -0.28 8.08
N SER A 227 -8.28 0.66 8.75
CA SER A 227 -8.93 1.93 9.04
C SER A 227 -8.97 2.82 7.78
N PRO A 228 -9.90 3.78 7.71
CA PRO A 228 -9.86 4.81 6.67
C PRO A 228 -8.51 5.55 6.62
N ALA A 229 -7.93 5.83 7.80
CA ALA A 229 -6.65 6.50 7.93
C ALA A 229 -5.50 5.73 7.26
N PHE A 230 -5.46 4.40 7.40
CA PHE A 230 -4.42 3.61 6.75
C PHE A 230 -4.64 3.46 5.25
N VAL A 231 -5.90 3.36 4.81
CA VAL A 231 -6.22 3.36 3.38
C VAL A 231 -5.75 4.66 2.73
N ASP A 232 -6.05 5.81 3.34
CA ASP A 232 -5.61 7.12 2.83
C ASP A 232 -4.08 7.24 2.87
N HIS A 233 -3.43 6.83 3.97
CA HIS A 233 -1.97 6.80 4.06
C HIS A 233 -1.32 5.90 2.99
N CYS A 234 -1.93 4.77 2.64
CA CYS A 234 -1.45 3.92 1.54
C CYS A 234 -1.55 4.64 0.20
N LEU A 235 -2.66 5.31 -0.09
CA LEU A 235 -2.86 6.07 -1.33
C LEU A 235 -1.90 7.26 -1.44
N GLU A 236 -1.67 7.97 -0.34
CA GLU A 236 -0.67 9.04 -0.26
C GLU A 236 0.75 8.50 -0.46
N THR A 237 1.08 7.39 0.20
CA THR A 237 2.39 6.73 0.03
C THR A 237 2.60 6.30 -1.42
N ILE A 238 1.58 5.74 -2.07
CA ILE A 238 1.62 5.35 -3.49
C ILE A 238 1.90 6.57 -4.37
N ASN A 239 1.19 7.67 -4.17
CA ASN A 239 1.41 8.91 -4.93
C ASN A 239 2.84 9.43 -4.70
N ALA A 240 3.31 9.43 -3.46
CA ALA A 240 4.67 9.86 -3.12
C ALA A 240 5.74 8.94 -3.74
N VAL A 241 5.50 7.64 -3.83
CA VAL A 241 6.39 6.70 -4.54
C VAL A 241 6.44 7.04 -6.02
N ILE A 242 5.30 7.28 -6.68
CA ILE A 242 5.26 7.65 -8.11
C ILE A 242 6.03 8.95 -8.34
N VAL A 243 5.80 9.97 -7.52
CA VAL A 243 6.55 11.24 -7.57
C VAL A 243 8.05 11.01 -7.33
N GLY A 244 8.42 10.21 -6.33
CA GLY A 244 9.81 9.88 -6.03
C GLY A 244 10.54 9.16 -7.19
N LEU A 245 9.84 8.28 -7.90
CA LEU A 245 10.35 7.65 -9.12
C LEU A 245 10.64 8.68 -10.21
N GLY A 246 9.76 9.67 -10.39
CA GLY A 246 9.99 10.81 -11.27
C GLY A 246 11.16 11.69 -10.89
N ALA A 247 11.24 12.06 -9.61
CA ALA A 247 12.34 12.84 -9.05
C ALA A 247 13.68 12.13 -9.26
N PHE A 248 13.71 10.80 -9.10
CA PHE A 248 14.87 9.97 -9.43
C PHE A 248 15.28 10.09 -10.89
N VAL A 249 14.32 9.99 -11.82
CA VAL A 249 14.57 10.18 -13.27
C VAL A 249 15.18 11.55 -13.52
N ARG A 250 14.56 12.60 -12.98
CA ARG A 250 15.00 14.00 -13.14
C ARG A 250 16.42 14.21 -12.62
N ARG A 251 16.71 13.76 -11.40
CA ARG A 251 18.05 13.85 -10.80
C ARG A 251 19.09 13.14 -11.65
N THR A 252 18.75 11.94 -12.12
CA THR A 252 19.62 11.15 -13.00
C THR A 252 19.85 11.87 -14.34
N SER A 253 18.87 12.60 -14.87
CA SER A 253 19.01 13.38 -16.12
C SER A 253 20.00 14.52 -15.93
N ARG A 254 19.89 15.23 -14.80
CA ARG A 254 20.77 16.36 -14.47
C ARG A 254 22.22 15.92 -14.23
N ALA A 255 22.44 14.77 -13.61
CA ALA A 255 23.78 14.24 -13.38
C ALA A 255 24.56 14.00 -14.69
N ARG A 256 23.89 13.52 -15.75
CA ARG A 256 24.50 13.34 -17.07
C ARG A 256 24.84 14.67 -17.75
N ALA A 257 23.94 15.65 -17.67
CA ALA A 257 24.15 16.97 -18.27
C ALA A 257 25.38 17.70 -17.69
N LEU A 258 25.73 17.43 -16.42
CA LEU A 258 26.93 17.96 -15.78
C LEU A 258 28.22 17.23 -16.19
N ASN A 259 28.16 15.94 -16.48
CA ASN A 259 29.32 15.15 -16.94
C ASN A 259 29.67 15.37 -18.42
N ASN A 260 28.77 16.01 -19.19
CA ASN A 260 28.95 16.32 -20.61
C ASN A 260 29.36 17.78 -20.88
N LYS A 261 29.62 18.58 -19.83
CA LYS A 261 30.22 19.92 -19.92
C LYS A 261 31.69 19.85 -19.52
#